data_AF-A0A1J3F5B6-F1
#
_entry.id   AF-A0A1J3F5B6-F1
#
_cell.length_a   1.000
_cell.length_b   1.000
_cell.length_c   1.000
_cell.angle_alpha   90.00
_cell.angle_beta   90.00
_cell.angle_gamma   90.00
#
_symmetry.space_group_name_H-M   'P 1'
#
loop_
_entity.id
_entity.type
_entity.pdbx_description
1 polymer ?
#
loop_
_entity_poly.entity_id
_entity_poly.type
_entity_poly.pdbx_seq_one_letter_code
_entity_poly.pdbx_strand_id
1 'polypeptide(L)'
;MESLLLINLSGNDLNGSIPQSLQRKGLELLVEGNQKLCLSDSCRQPPKKKVLVLIVASVASAATIVIAVLVIFLVLKNKKSAYLQGLVHLLPWTPTVNDTFANKKSRRFTYSEVITMTNNFQRVLGKGGFGMVYHG
;
A
#
# COMPACT_ATOMS: atom_id res chain seq x y z
N MET A 1 -67.27 19.72 -9.35
CA MET A 1 -66.03 20.15 -8.66
C MET A 1 -65.20 20.87 -9.69
N GLU A 2 -64.90 22.14 -9.47
CA GLU A 2 -64.03 22.94 -10.37
C GLU A 2 -62.61 22.37 -10.29
N SER A 3 -62.08 21.87 -11.39
CA SER A 3 -60.68 21.43 -11.47
C SER A 3 -59.82 22.56 -12.00
N LEU A 4 -58.75 22.88 -11.28
CA LEU A 4 -57.82 23.93 -11.68
C LEU A 4 -57.06 23.51 -12.96
N LEU A 5 -57.21 24.32 -14.01
CA LEU A 5 -56.66 24.08 -15.36
C LEU A 5 -55.36 24.86 -15.66
N LEU A 6 -55.14 26.01 -15.02
CA LEU A 6 -54.00 26.89 -15.28
C LEU A 6 -53.36 27.39 -13.99
N ILE A 7 -52.04 27.24 -13.86
CA ILE A 7 -51.24 27.85 -12.80
C ILE A 7 -50.17 28.74 -13.44
N ASN A 8 -50.15 30.02 -13.04
CA ASN A 8 -49.11 30.95 -13.46
C ASN A 8 -48.14 31.24 -12.31
N LEU A 9 -46.90 30.79 -12.46
CA LEU A 9 -45.76 31.05 -11.57
C LEU A 9 -44.70 31.94 -12.23
N SER A 10 -45.03 32.56 -13.38
CA SER A 10 -44.09 33.41 -14.10
C SER A 10 -43.68 34.66 -13.30
N GLY A 11 -42.48 35.18 -13.56
CA GLY A 11 -41.99 36.43 -12.96
C GLY A 11 -41.64 36.33 -11.46
N ASN A 12 -41.31 35.14 -10.96
CA ASN A 12 -40.87 34.92 -9.58
C ASN A 12 -39.37 34.58 -9.50
N ASP A 13 -38.84 34.45 -8.28
CA ASP A 13 -37.46 34.00 -8.01
C ASP A 13 -37.43 32.54 -7.50
N LEU A 14 -38.22 31.66 -8.13
CA LEU A 14 -38.28 30.26 -7.75
C LEU A 14 -36.98 29.52 -8.14
N ASN A 15 -36.57 28.59 -7.28
CA ASN A 15 -35.35 27.79 -7.45
C ASN A 15 -35.65 26.29 -7.32
N GLY A 16 -34.83 25.47 -7.97
CA GLY A 16 -34.91 24.01 -7.87
C GLY A 16 -35.80 23.37 -8.92
N SER A 17 -36.16 22.11 -8.72
CA SER A 17 -36.92 21.32 -9.70
C SER A 17 -38.43 21.48 -9.54
N ILE A 18 -39.16 21.45 -10.66
CA ILE A 18 -40.62 21.42 -10.65
C ILE A 18 -41.12 20.05 -10.14
N PRO A 19 -41.99 20.02 -9.10
CA PRO A 19 -42.57 18.79 -8.58
C PRO A 19 -43.44 18.05 -9.62
N GLN A 20 -43.40 16.71 -9.61
CA GLN A 20 -44.19 15.87 -10.52
C GLN A 20 -45.72 16.07 -10.38
N SER A 21 -46.19 16.45 -9.19
CA SER A 21 -47.60 16.76 -8.94
C SER A 21 -48.14 17.92 -9.79
N LEU A 22 -47.26 18.83 -10.19
CA LEU A 22 -47.59 19.98 -11.05
C LEU A 22 -47.41 19.68 -12.54
N GLN A 23 -46.86 18.52 -12.91
CA GLN A 23 -46.65 18.08 -14.30
C GLN A 23 -47.75 17.08 -14.76
N ARG A 24 -48.97 17.27 -14.27
CA ARG A 24 -50.11 16.41 -14.59
C ARG A 24 -50.77 16.81 -15.92
N LYS A 25 -51.31 15.83 -16.65
CA LYS A 25 -52.09 16.08 -17.87
C LYS A 25 -53.34 16.91 -17.54
N GLY A 26 -53.62 17.94 -18.35
CA GLY A 26 -54.77 18.83 -18.16
C GLY A 26 -54.51 20.04 -17.25
N LEU A 27 -53.26 20.25 -16.80
CA LEU A 27 -52.82 21.44 -16.10
C LEU A 27 -51.78 22.18 -16.94
N GLU A 28 -52.06 23.43 -17.28
CA GLU A 28 -51.12 24.33 -17.93
C GLU A 28 -50.32 25.09 -16.87
N LEU A 29 -48.98 25.02 -16.95
CA LEU A 29 -48.07 25.61 -15.97
C LEU A 29 -47.16 26.63 -16.66
N LEU A 30 -47.31 27.91 -16.30
CA LEU A 30 -46.44 28.99 -16.78
C LEU A 30 -45.35 29.26 -15.76
N VAL A 31 -44.08 29.11 -16.15
CA VAL A 31 -42.91 29.25 -15.26
C VAL A 31 -41.85 30.23 -15.80
N GLU A 32 -42.22 31.04 -16.79
CA GLU A 32 -41.32 31.99 -17.44
C GLU A 32 -40.74 33.03 -16.47
N GLY A 33 -39.50 33.48 -16.68
CA GLY A 33 -38.86 34.47 -15.81
C GLY A 33 -38.23 33.94 -14.51
N ASN A 34 -38.30 32.62 -14.22
CA ASN A 34 -37.65 32.02 -13.07
C ASN A 34 -36.28 31.41 -13.44
N GLN A 35 -35.22 32.22 -13.41
CA GLN A 35 -33.88 31.82 -13.90
C GLN A 35 -33.23 30.67 -13.12
N LYS A 36 -33.64 30.46 -11.86
CA LYS A 36 -33.08 29.43 -10.97
C LYS A 36 -33.86 28.10 -11.03
N LEU A 37 -34.94 28.02 -11.81
CA LEU A 37 -35.67 26.77 -11.98
C LEU A 37 -34.91 25.78 -12.86
N CYS A 38 -34.88 24.54 -12.39
CA CYS A 38 -34.34 23.42 -13.11
C CYS A 38 -35.43 22.80 -14.00
N LEU A 39 -35.40 23.14 -15.29
CA LEU A 39 -36.34 22.64 -16.31
C LEU A 39 -35.90 21.33 -16.97
N SER A 40 -34.63 20.95 -16.84
CA SER A 40 -34.04 19.79 -17.52
C SER A 40 -33.71 18.65 -16.55
N ASP A 41 -33.87 17.40 -17.00
CA ASP A 41 -33.43 16.21 -16.25
C ASP A 41 -31.92 16.21 -15.94
N SER A 42 -31.15 17.07 -16.59
CA SER A 42 -29.72 17.28 -16.31
C SER A 42 -29.43 17.79 -14.91
N CYS A 43 -30.31 18.56 -14.27
CA CYS A 43 -30.13 19.01 -12.88
C CYS A 43 -30.73 18.07 -11.83
N ARG A 44 -31.40 16.98 -12.25
CA ARG A 44 -31.76 15.87 -11.35
C ARG A 44 -30.62 14.88 -11.10
N GLN A 45 -29.57 14.90 -11.91
CA GLN A 45 -28.48 13.96 -11.79
C GLN A 45 -27.22 14.66 -11.24
N PRO A 46 -26.66 14.21 -10.11
CA PRO A 46 -25.26 14.52 -9.84
C PRO A 46 -24.43 14.00 -11.03
N PRO A 47 -23.36 14.70 -11.46
CA PRO A 47 -22.59 14.31 -12.63
C PRO A 47 -21.92 12.95 -12.39
N LYS A 48 -22.59 11.86 -12.80
CA LYS A 48 -22.17 10.45 -12.61
C LYS A 48 -20.75 10.20 -13.13
N LYS A 49 -20.33 10.94 -14.16
CA LYS A 49 -19.00 10.85 -14.77
C LYS A 49 -17.86 11.30 -13.83
N LYS A 50 -18.10 12.28 -12.94
CA LYS A 50 -17.06 12.78 -12.02
C LYS A 50 -16.76 11.80 -10.91
N VAL A 51 -17.78 11.07 -10.43
CA VAL A 51 -17.63 10.08 -9.35
C VAL A 51 -16.89 8.84 -9.83
N LEU A 52 -17.22 8.34 -11.03
CA LEU A 52 -16.52 7.18 -11.61
C LEU A 52 -15.04 7.48 -11.86
N VAL A 53 -14.71 8.66 -12.42
CA VAL A 53 -13.32 9.08 -12.67
C VAL A 53 -12.55 9.24 -11.36
N LEU A 54 -13.17 9.79 -10.31
CA LEU A 54 -12.55 9.94 -8.99
C LEU A 54 -12.27 8.58 -8.33
N ILE A 55 -13.19 7.62 -8.44
CA ILE A 55 -13.02 6.26 -7.90
C ILE A 55 -11.94 5.51 -8.67
N VAL A 56 -11.95 5.55 -10.01
CA VAL A 56 -10.95 4.87 -10.85
C VAL A 56 -9.55 5.43 -10.62
N ALA A 57 -9.41 6.76 -10.48
CA ALA A 57 -8.11 7.39 -10.18
C ALA A 57 -7.56 6.99 -8.80
N SER A 58 -8.43 6.85 -7.78
CA SER A 58 -8.03 6.45 -6.42
C SER A 58 -7.62 4.97 -6.32
N VAL A 59 -8.26 4.08 -7.08
CA VAL A 59 -7.91 2.64 -7.06
C VAL A 59 -6.63 2.39 -7.84
N ALA A 60 -6.41 3.11 -8.93
CA ALA A 60 -5.17 3.02 -9.71
C ALA A 60 -3.93 3.45 -8.92
N SER A 61 -4.03 4.50 -8.08
CA SER A 61 -2.88 4.98 -7.28
C SER A 61 -2.52 4.04 -6.13
N ALA A 62 -3.49 3.40 -5.49
CA ALA A 62 -3.20 2.42 -4.43
C ALA A 62 -2.56 1.15 -5.01
N ALA A 63 -3.04 0.66 -6.15
CA ALA A 63 -2.51 -0.53 -6.80
C ALA A 63 -1.05 -0.36 -7.25
N THR A 64 -0.67 0.81 -7.78
CA THR A 64 0.72 1.07 -8.21
C THR A 64 1.70 1.07 -7.04
N ILE A 65 1.31 1.62 -5.88
CA ILE A 65 2.15 1.62 -4.67
C ILE A 65 2.35 0.20 -4.16
N VAL A 66 1.30 -0.62 -4.09
CA VAL A 66 1.40 -2.02 -3.63
C VAL A 66 2.30 -2.83 -4.56
N ILE A 67 2.14 -2.69 -5.88
CA ILE A 67 2.99 -3.37 -6.87
C ILE A 67 4.45 -2.92 -6.74
N ALA A 68 4.72 -1.62 -6.59
CA ALA A 68 6.08 -1.10 -6.44
C ALA A 68 6.75 -1.66 -5.17
N VAL A 69 6.04 -1.68 -4.03
CA VAL A 69 6.55 -2.24 -2.78
C VAL A 69 6.83 -3.74 -2.93
N LEU A 70 5.94 -4.49 -3.58
CA LEU A 70 6.12 -5.93 -3.82
C LEU A 70 7.35 -6.19 -4.70
N VAL A 71 7.52 -5.43 -5.79
CA VAL A 71 8.69 -5.53 -6.68
C VAL A 71 9.98 -5.20 -5.92
N ILE A 72 10.00 -4.11 -5.15
CA ILE A 72 11.16 -3.74 -4.32
C ILE A 72 11.48 -4.84 -3.31
N PHE A 73 10.47 -5.37 -2.62
CA PHE A 73 10.66 -6.47 -1.67
C PHE A 73 11.23 -7.73 -2.34
N LEU A 74 10.70 -8.12 -3.50
CA LEU A 74 11.20 -9.26 -4.27
C LEU A 74 12.64 -9.03 -4.77
N VAL A 75 12.97 -7.84 -5.25
CA VAL A 75 14.33 -7.48 -5.68
C VAL A 75 15.30 -7.50 -4.50
N LEU A 76 14.92 -6.98 -3.34
CA LEU A 76 15.75 -7.03 -2.12
C LEU A 76 15.93 -8.46 -1.61
N LYS A 77 14.88 -9.29 -1.65
CA LYS A 77 14.94 -10.71 -1.27
C LYS A 77 15.81 -11.51 -2.23
N ASN A 78 15.70 -11.25 -3.53
CA ASN A 78 16.50 -11.89 -4.57
C ASN A 78 17.94 -11.37 -4.61
N LYS A 79 18.21 -10.12 -4.23
CA LYS A 79 19.59 -9.62 -4.05
C LYS A 79 20.29 -10.29 -2.86
N LYS A 80 19.55 -10.60 -1.79
CA LYS A 80 20.06 -11.45 -0.70
C LYS A 80 20.41 -12.87 -1.18
N SER A 81 19.74 -13.38 -2.21
CA SER A 81 20.00 -14.70 -2.80
C SER A 81 21.05 -14.68 -3.93
N ALA A 82 21.10 -13.63 -4.74
CA ALA A 82 22.03 -13.48 -5.87
C ALA A 82 23.46 -13.16 -5.41
N TYR A 83 23.63 -12.53 -4.24
CA TYR A 83 24.94 -12.45 -3.59
C TYR A 83 25.46 -13.85 -3.20
N LEU A 84 24.57 -14.77 -2.82
CA LEU A 84 24.93 -16.16 -2.53
C LEU A 84 25.15 -16.98 -3.81
N GLN A 85 24.37 -16.77 -4.87
CA GLN A 85 24.47 -17.59 -6.09
C GLN A 85 25.61 -17.19 -7.04
N GLY A 86 26.05 -15.93 -7.02
CA GLY A 86 27.27 -15.49 -7.70
C GLY A 86 28.57 -15.92 -7.01
N LEU A 87 28.52 -16.26 -5.72
CA LEU A 87 29.67 -16.77 -4.94
C LEU A 87 29.78 -18.30 -4.95
N VAL A 88 28.68 -19.03 -5.19
CA VAL A 88 28.66 -20.50 -5.21
C VAL A 88 29.46 -21.11 -6.38
N HIS A 89 29.66 -20.37 -7.47
CA HIS A 89 30.52 -20.85 -8.56
C HIS A 89 32.02 -20.58 -8.35
N LEU A 90 32.43 -19.86 -7.29
CA LEU A 90 33.84 -19.48 -7.13
C LEU A 90 34.49 -19.71 -5.75
N LEU A 91 33.82 -20.16 -4.68
CA LEU A 91 34.56 -20.60 -3.48
C LEU A 91 33.86 -21.66 -2.61
N PRO A 92 34.63 -22.59 -2.00
CA PRO A 92 34.15 -23.53 -0.99
C PRO A 92 33.63 -22.81 0.27
N TRP A 93 32.45 -23.21 0.75
CA TRP A 93 31.90 -23.10 2.11
C TRP A 93 32.45 -21.98 3.02
N THR A 94 31.62 -20.96 3.36
CA THR A 94 31.65 -20.28 4.69
C THR A 94 30.33 -19.57 5.03
N PRO A 95 29.90 -19.54 6.31
CA PRO A 95 28.73 -18.81 6.78
C PRO A 95 29.05 -17.32 6.96
N THR A 96 28.10 -16.47 6.59
CA THR A 96 28.19 -15.01 6.58
C THR A 96 28.40 -14.44 7.99
N VAL A 97 29.59 -13.86 8.23
CA VAL A 97 29.80 -12.89 9.32
C VAL A 97 30.19 -11.57 8.68
N ASN A 98 29.32 -10.58 8.84
CA ASN A 98 29.66 -9.18 8.58
C ASN A 98 30.82 -8.79 9.51
N ASP A 99 32.02 -8.59 8.97
CA ASP A 99 33.03 -7.81 9.67
C ASP A 99 33.78 -6.93 8.67
N THR A 100 33.26 -5.71 8.55
CA THR A 100 33.94 -4.59 7.94
C THR A 100 35.14 -4.24 8.82
N PHE A 101 36.35 -4.60 8.36
CA PHE A 101 37.58 -3.87 8.67
C PHE A 101 37.99 -3.71 10.16
N ALA A 102 37.78 -4.72 11.02
CA ALA A 102 38.42 -4.77 12.32
C ALA A 102 39.23 -6.07 12.48
N ASN A 103 40.56 -5.93 12.36
CA ASN A 103 41.56 -6.85 12.89
C ASN A 103 41.81 -8.15 12.11
N LYS A 104 42.76 -8.11 11.17
CA LYS A 104 43.32 -9.25 10.42
C LYS A 104 43.98 -10.34 11.31
N LYS A 105 43.94 -10.20 12.64
CA LYS A 105 44.57 -11.12 13.61
C LYS A 105 43.61 -11.80 14.59
N SER A 106 42.34 -11.39 14.69
CA SER A 106 41.39 -12.02 15.63
C SER A 106 40.36 -12.87 14.90
N ARG A 107 40.71 -14.14 14.66
CA ARG A 107 39.74 -15.13 14.18
C ARG A 107 38.78 -15.47 15.33
N ARG A 108 37.47 -15.31 15.09
CA ARG A 108 36.43 -15.78 16.00
C ARG A 108 36.15 -17.26 15.71
N PHE A 109 35.96 -18.05 16.76
CA PHE A 109 35.56 -19.45 16.67
C PHE A 109 34.22 -19.64 17.36
N THR A 110 33.36 -20.44 16.75
CA THR A 110 32.13 -20.94 17.37
C THR A 110 32.45 -21.97 18.46
N TYR A 111 31.53 -22.18 19.39
CA TYR A 111 31.70 -23.17 20.45
C TYR A 111 31.92 -24.59 19.90
N SER A 112 31.23 -24.96 18.81
CA SER A 112 31.42 -26.25 18.13
C SER A 112 32.82 -26.41 17.53
N GLU A 113 33.40 -25.34 16.96
CA GLU A 113 34.78 -25.37 16.48
C GLU A 113 35.76 -25.55 17.64
N VAL A 114 35.54 -24.86 18.76
CA VAL A 114 36.38 -25.00 19.97
C VAL A 114 36.30 -26.42 20.56
N ILE A 115 35.12 -27.03 20.61
CA ILE A 115 34.96 -28.44 21.01
C ILE A 115 35.76 -29.35 20.07
N THR A 116 35.68 -29.11 18.77
CA THR A 116 36.36 -29.93 17.77
C THR A 116 37.88 -29.84 17.92
N MET A 117 38.41 -28.63 18.11
CA MET A 117 39.86 -28.37 18.30
C MET A 117 40.37 -29.03 19.59
N THR A 118 39.62 -28.89 20.69
CA THR A 118 40.03 -29.39 22.01
C THR A 118 39.67 -30.86 22.27
N ASN A 119 39.16 -31.58 21.26
CA ASN A 119 38.60 -32.93 21.40
C ASN A 119 37.64 -33.03 22.60
N ASN A 120 36.64 -32.15 22.64
CA ASN A 120 35.69 -32.02 23.75
C ASN A 120 36.36 -31.75 25.10
N PHE A 121 37.32 -30.81 25.13
CA PHE A 121 38.03 -30.38 26.34
C PHE A 121 38.74 -31.53 27.10
N GLN A 122 39.17 -32.58 26.41
CA GLN A 122 39.68 -33.80 27.04
C GLN A 122 41.01 -33.60 27.77
N ARG A 123 41.92 -32.77 27.22
CA ARG A 123 43.28 -32.61 27.73
C ARG A 123 43.49 -31.25 28.40
N VAL A 124 43.56 -31.25 29.73
CA VAL A 124 43.89 -30.07 30.55
C VAL A 124 45.40 -29.88 30.60
N LEU A 125 45.87 -28.66 30.29
CA LEU A 125 47.27 -28.25 30.43
C LEU A 125 47.54 -27.56 31.78
N GLY A 126 46.53 -26.95 32.39
CA GLY A 126 46.66 -26.32 33.69
C GLY A 126 45.35 -25.76 34.23
N LYS A 127 45.31 -25.50 35.55
CA LYS A 127 44.17 -24.91 36.26
C LYS A 127 44.67 -23.86 37.25
N GLY A 128 44.05 -22.67 37.25
CA GLY A 128 44.37 -21.58 38.17
C GLY A 128 43.19 -20.66 38.44
N GLY A 129 43.42 -19.53 39.11
CA GLY A 129 42.37 -18.56 39.46
C GLY A 129 41.67 -17.89 38.27
N PHE A 130 42.27 -17.96 37.08
CA PHE A 130 41.73 -17.44 35.83
C PHE A 130 41.01 -18.50 34.98
N GLY A 131 40.93 -19.76 35.44
CA GLY A 131 40.22 -20.84 34.77
C GLY A 131 41.08 -22.05 34.41
N MET A 132 40.55 -22.89 33.50
CA MET A 132 41.20 -24.08 32.98
C MET A 132 41.75 -23.82 31.58
N VAL A 133 42.96 -24.30 31.32
CA VAL A 133 43.63 -24.24 30.01
C VAL A 133 43.60 -25.63 29.41
N TYR A 134 43.10 -25.74 28.18
CA TYR A 134 43.01 -26.99 27.43
C TYR A 134 43.95 -26.98 26.23
N HIS A 135 44.42 -28.16 25.85
CA HIS A 135 45.10 -28.36 24.57
C HIS A 135 44.04 -28.37 23.46
N GLY A 136 44.30 -27.68 22.35
CA GLY A 136 43.44 -27.65 21.17
C GLY A 136 44.24 -27.41 19.90
#